data_AF-A0A8H3PJU4-F1
#
_entry.id   AF-A0A8H3PJU4-F1
#
_cell.length_a   1.000
_cell.length_b   1.000
_cell.length_c   1.000
_cell.angle_alpha   90.00
_cell.angle_beta   90.00
_cell.angle_gamma   90.00
#
_symmetry.space_group_name_H-M   'P 1'
#
loop_
_entity.id
_entity.type
_entity.pdbx_description
1 polymer ?
#
loop_
_entity_poly.entity_id
_entity_poly.type
_entity_poly.pdbx_seq_one_letter_code
_entity_poly.pdbx_strand_id
1 'polypeptide(L)'
;MLSPNFAEGQALLNATSPETSSISLPDDDPEAMIWLCNALHFKQNLTADISLSLLKKMATVCDKYDLVGTLYPWSHVWLQYWSGSADSVDDHLEMLWISYALGNEEYFWRSSRSLMHLYNTEDLAAIETQTFTALLPGRILDCINDNREAALIELHKTFLDIMAPLLEHECNSAKRHDRDWKFACDHLTKIGYYITQLSKSGFWPITEKLRTTSFITTSAALSKLQGYWDENVTRDNPYCDTPKIDIIRLYKEAAEAATENLKGLCLNCVKHGRYTKGNPNCRNSRRQACAGQG
;
A
#
# COMPACT_ATOMS: atom_id res chain seq x y z
N MET A 1 -6.16 13.24 -36.36
CA MET A 1 -7.58 13.02 -36.73
C MET A 1 -8.12 14.06 -37.69
N LEU A 2 -7.92 15.38 -37.51
CA LEU A 2 -8.50 16.40 -38.43
C LEU A 2 -7.55 16.90 -39.53
N SER A 3 -6.52 16.13 -39.90
CA SER A 3 -5.61 16.53 -40.98
C SER A 3 -6.25 16.26 -42.35
N PRO A 4 -5.89 17.00 -43.42
CA PRO A 4 -6.37 16.76 -44.79
C PRO A 4 -6.14 15.35 -45.33
N ASN A 5 -5.27 14.57 -44.67
CA ASN A 5 -4.94 13.20 -45.07
C ASN A 5 -5.86 12.15 -44.41
N PHE A 6 -6.75 12.55 -43.51
CA PHE A 6 -7.73 11.66 -42.89
C PHE A 6 -9.11 11.86 -43.53
N ALA A 7 -9.93 10.81 -43.50
CA ALA A 7 -11.28 10.83 -44.06
C ALA A 7 -12.13 11.95 -43.46
N GLU A 8 -12.02 12.22 -42.15
CA GLU A 8 -12.74 13.33 -41.52
C GLU A 8 -12.27 14.70 -42.01
N GLY A 9 -10.96 14.87 -42.22
CA GLY A 9 -10.39 16.12 -42.75
C GLY A 9 -10.77 16.37 -44.21
N GLN A 10 -10.84 15.32 -45.04
CA GLN A 10 -11.33 15.41 -46.41
C GLN A 10 -12.83 15.69 -46.47
N ALA A 11 -13.62 15.06 -45.60
CA ALA A 11 -15.06 15.31 -45.49
C ALA A 11 -15.34 16.77 -45.12
N LEU A 12 -14.54 17.36 -44.22
CA LEU A 12 -14.61 18.79 -43.87
C LEU A 12 -14.21 19.70 -45.05
N LEU A 13 -13.14 19.35 -45.78
CA LEU A 13 -12.66 20.14 -46.93
C LEU A 13 -13.62 20.13 -48.12
N ASN A 14 -14.31 19.00 -48.32
CA ASN A 14 -15.25 18.80 -49.43
C ASN A 14 -16.69 19.18 -49.08
N ALA A 15 -16.96 19.63 -47.86
CA ALA A 15 -18.29 20.09 -47.46
C ALA A 15 -18.63 21.43 -48.14
N THR A 16 -19.60 21.41 -49.05
CA THR A 16 -20.01 22.57 -49.88
C THR A 16 -20.83 23.62 -49.10
N SER A 17 -21.12 23.37 -47.83
CA SER A 17 -21.90 24.19 -46.91
C SER A 17 -21.23 24.12 -45.53
N PRO A 18 -21.31 25.16 -44.67
CA PRO A 18 -20.82 25.12 -43.28
C PRO A 18 -21.70 24.23 -42.40
N GLU A 19 -22.07 23.05 -42.89
CA GLU A 19 -22.81 22.05 -42.15
C GLU A 19 -21.85 21.38 -41.16
N THR A 20 -22.23 21.47 -39.89
CA THR A 20 -21.57 20.80 -38.78
C THR A 20 -21.43 19.32 -39.11
N SER A 21 -20.21 18.88 -39.42
CA SER A 21 -19.89 17.47 -39.58
C SER A 21 -20.12 16.78 -38.24
N SER A 22 -21.13 15.91 -38.17
CA SER A 22 -21.46 15.16 -36.96
C SER A 22 -20.61 13.90 -36.89
N ILE A 23 -19.85 13.74 -35.81
CA ILE A 23 -19.12 12.51 -35.49
C ILE A 23 -19.88 11.82 -34.36
N SER A 24 -20.36 10.60 -34.61
CA SER A 24 -21.07 9.80 -33.60
C SER A 24 -20.06 9.04 -32.73
N LEU A 25 -20.18 9.18 -31.42
CA LEU A 25 -19.34 8.49 -30.41
C LEU A 25 -20.24 7.65 -29.47
N PRO A 26 -20.88 6.57 -29.98
CA PRO A 26 -21.92 5.84 -29.24
C PRO A 26 -21.40 5.07 -28.02
N ASP A 27 -20.11 4.75 -27.99
CA ASP A 27 -19.49 3.94 -26.93
C ASP A 27 -18.89 4.78 -25.80
N ASP A 28 -18.85 6.11 -25.95
CA ASP A 28 -18.24 7.01 -24.96
C ASP A 28 -19.29 7.58 -24.02
N ASP A 29 -18.93 7.67 -22.74
CA ASP A 29 -19.78 8.31 -21.76
C ASP A 29 -19.83 9.84 -22.04
N PRO A 30 -21.03 10.40 -22.24
CA PRO A 30 -21.17 11.80 -22.67
C PRO A 30 -20.70 12.77 -21.59
N GLU A 31 -20.89 12.43 -20.31
CA GLU A 31 -20.46 13.26 -19.19
C GLU A 31 -18.92 13.29 -19.12
N ALA A 32 -18.27 12.14 -19.15
CA ALA A 32 -16.81 12.06 -19.19
C ALA A 32 -16.23 12.84 -20.37
N MET A 33 -16.80 12.72 -21.57
CA MET A 33 -16.34 13.46 -22.75
C MET A 33 -16.45 14.99 -22.56
N ILE A 34 -17.56 15.47 -21.97
CA ILE A 34 -17.74 16.89 -21.65
C ILE A 34 -16.64 17.38 -20.69
N TRP A 35 -16.33 16.59 -19.66
CA TRP A 35 -15.26 16.91 -18.71
C TRP A 35 -13.89 17.02 -19.39
N LEU A 36 -13.52 16.05 -20.23
CA LEU A 36 -12.26 16.07 -20.96
C LEU A 36 -12.19 17.25 -21.93
N CYS A 37 -13.24 17.52 -22.70
CA CYS A 37 -13.31 18.68 -23.60
C CYS A 37 -13.19 20.00 -22.83
N ASN A 38 -13.88 20.14 -21.70
CA ASN A 38 -13.78 21.35 -20.88
C ASN A 38 -12.36 21.55 -20.33
N ALA A 39 -11.67 20.48 -19.97
CA ALA A 39 -10.27 20.50 -19.55
C ALA A 39 -9.31 20.87 -20.67
N LEU A 40 -9.50 20.31 -21.87
CA LEU A 40 -8.74 20.66 -23.07
C LEU A 40 -8.91 22.14 -23.46
N HIS A 41 -10.09 22.70 -23.20
CA HIS A 41 -10.42 24.10 -23.46
C HIS A 41 -10.23 25.04 -22.25
N PHE A 42 -9.60 24.58 -21.16
CA PHE A 42 -9.31 25.37 -19.95
C PHE A 42 -10.52 26.11 -19.35
N LYS A 43 -11.71 25.49 -19.36
CA LYS A 43 -12.92 26.11 -18.79
C LYS A 43 -12.91 26.07 -17.25
N GLN A 44 -13.45 27.11 -16.60
CA GLN A 44 -13.20 27.45 -15.18
C GLN A 44 -13.95 26.63 -14.09
N ASN A 45 -14.62 25.52 -14.37
CA ASN A 45 -15.44 24.78 -13.37
C ASN A 45 -15.10 23.28 -13.25
N LEU A 46 -13.82 22.91 -13.32
CA LEU A 46 -13.37 21.52 -13.31
C LEU A 46 -13.11 20.94 -11.90
N THR A 47 -13.64 21.58 -10.85
CA THR A 47 -13.34 21.27 -9.44
C THR A 47 -14.60 20.98 -8.61
N ALA A 48 -15.72 20.63 -9.24
CA ALA A 48 -16.92 20.14 -8.53
C ALA A 48 -16.70 18.71 -8.01
N ASP A 49 -17.48 18.25 -7.02
CA ASP A 49 -17.41 16.89 -6.44
C ASP A 49 -17.43 15.82 -7.55
N ILE A 50 -16.25 15.29 -7.89
CA ILE A 50 -16.11 14.25 -8.91
C ILE A 50 -16.29 12.91 -8.23
N SER A 51 -17.26 12.11 -8.69
CA SER A 51 -17.44 10.74 -8.18
C SER A 51 -16.34 9.80 -8.70
N LEU A 52 -16.08 8.72 -7.95
CA LEU A 52 -15.11 7.69 -8.38
C LEU A 52 -15.51 7.06 -9.72
N SER A 53 -16.81 6.81 -9.90
CA SER A 53 -17.38 6.29 -11.16
C SER A 53 -17.11 7.23 -12.34
N LEU A 54 -17.27 8.55 -12.15
CA LEU A 54 -16.98 9.52 -13.20
C LEU A 54 -15.48 9.60 -13.49
N LEU A 55 -14.61 9.61 -12.48
CA LEU A 55 -13.15 9.52 -12.66
C LEU A 55 -12.75 8.29 -13.46
N LYS A 56 -13.39 7.14 -13.18
CA LYS A 56 -13.15 5.90 -13.92
C LYS A 56 -13.48 6.07 -15.40
N LYS A 57 -14.66 6.58 -15.72
CA LYS A 57 -15.08 6.85 -17.10
C LYS A 57 -14.15 7.85 -17.80
N MET A 58 -13.77 8.93 -17.11
CA MET A 58 -12.82 9.92 -17.62
C MET A 58 -11.45 9.28 -17.92
N ALA A 59 -10.95 8.43 -17.03
CA ALA A 59 -9.70 7.70 -17.24
C ALA A 59 -9.79 6.73 -18.42
N THR A 60 -10.93 6.04 -18.61
CA THR A 60 -11.16 5.15 -19.77
C THR A 60 -11.07 5.92 -21.08
N VAL A 61 -11.78 7.06 -21.16
CA VAL A 61 -11.80 7.89 -22.36
C VAL A 61 -10.43 8.55 -22.58
N CYS A 62 -9.76 8.99 -21.52
CA CYS A 62 -8.41 9.54 -21.59
C CYS A 62 -7.40 8.53 -22.17
N ASP A 63 -7.44 7.28 -21.73
CA ASP A 63 -6.60 6.19 -22.26
C ASP A 63 -6.98 5.84 -23.71
N LYS A 64 -8.27 5.70 -24.01
CA LYS A 64 -8.80 5.38 -25.35
C LYS A 64 -8.35 6.38 -26.43
N TYR A 65 -8.30 7.67 -26.09
CA TYR A 65 -7.94 8.75 -27.02
C TYR A 65 -6.50 9.26 -26.88
N ASP A 66 -5.65 8.55 -26.12
CA ASP A 66 -4.24 8.92 -25.85
C ASP A 66 -4.08 10.37 -25.34
N LEU A 67 -4.98 10.78 -24.43
CA LEU A 67 -4.99 12.13 -23.86
C LEU A 67 -4.16 12.25 -22.57
N VAL A 68 -3.50 11.16 -22.16
CA VAL A 68 -2.77 11.07 -20.87
C VAL A 68 -1.73 12.18 -20.72
N GLY A 69 -0.93 12.42 -21.76
CA GLY A 69 0.09 13.49 -21.73
C GLY A 69 -0.52 14.89 -21.64
N THR A 70 -1.61 15.12 -22.37
CA THR A 70 -2.29 16.42 -22.45
C THR A 70 -3.05 16.74 -21.16
N LEU A 71 -3.68 15.73 -20.55
CA LEU A 71 -4.54 15.89 -19.37
C LEU A 71 -3.81 15.57 -18.06
N TYR A 72 -2.50 15.34 -18.09
CA TYR A 72 -1.71 15.06 -16.89
C TYR A 72 -1.87 16.12 -15.77
N PRO A 73 -1.86 17.45 -16.05
CA PRO A 73 -2.09 18.45 -15.02
C PRO A 73 -3.49 18.32 -14.39
N TRP A 74 -4.50 18.04 -15.21
CA TRP A 74 -5.88 17.85 -14.77
C TRP A 74 -6.07 16.58 -13.95
N SER A 75 -5.30 15.52 -14.22
CA SER A 75 -5.34 14.31 -13.41
C SER A 75 -5.05 14.58 -11.93
N HIS A 76 -4.10 15.47 -11.63
CA HIS A 76 -3.79 15.86 -10.24
C HIS A 76 -4.95 16.61 -9.61
N VAL A 77 -5.53 17.56 -10.36
CA VAL A 77 -6.69 18.33 -9.91
C VAL A 77 -7.84 17.39 -9.59
N TRP A 78 -8.27 16.55 -10.52
CA TRP A 78 -9.41 15.66 -10.34
C TRP A 78 -9.21 14.67 -9.18
N LEU A 79 -8.02 14.11 -9.05
CA LEU A 79 -7.70 13.17 -7.96
C LEU A 79 -7.54 13.89 -6.60
N GLN A 80 -7.21 15.18 -6.59
CA GLN A 80 -7.16 15.99 -5.37
C GLN A 80 -8.53 16.44 -4.90
N TYR A 81 -9.44 16.75 -5.83
CA TYR A 81 -10.81 17.19 -5.53
C TYR A 81 -11.78 16.02 -5.32
N TRP A 82 -11.35 14.79 -5.53
CA TRP A 82 -12.12 13.63 -5.10
C TRP A 82 -12.26 13.64 -3.57
N SER A 83 -13.47 13.95 -3.11
CA SER A 83 -13.83 14.06 -1.70
C SER A 83 -14.27 12.72 -1.09
N GLY A 84 -14.39 11.68 -1.91
CA GLY A 84 -14.74 10.33 -1.46
C GLY A 84 -13.63 9.68 -0.65
N SER A 85 -14.01 8.74 0.21
CA SER A 85 -13.08 7.75 0.77
C SER A 85 -13.17 6.47 -0.04
N ALA A 86 -12.04 5.76 -0.14
CA ALA A 86 -12.03 4.40 -0.64
C ALA A 86 -12.32 3.52 0.58
N ASP A 87 -13.55 3.04 0.68
CA ASP A 87 -14.01 2.27 1.83
C ASP A 87 -13.97 0.77 1.56
N SER A 88 -14.00 0.39 0.27
CA SER A 88 -13.94 -0.98 -0.18
C SER A 88 -12.64 -1.30 -0.92
N VAL A 89 -12.33 -2.60 -0.98
CA VAL A 89 -11.24 -3.14 -1.80
C VAL A 89 -11.38 -2.68 -3.25
N ASP A 90 -12.61 -2.72 -3.77
CA ASP A 90 -12.93 -2.34 -5.14
C ASP A 90 -12.62 -0.86 -5.39
N ASP A 91 -12.95 0.03 -4.45
CA ASP A 91 -12.63 1.47 -4.58
C ASP A 91 -11.12 1.71 -4.65
N HIS A 92 -10.35 0.98 -3.82
CA HIS A 92 -8.89 1.08 -3.85
C HIS A 92 -8.29 0.57 -5.17
N LEU A 93 -8.85 -0.50 -5.72
CA LEU A 93 -8.47 -1.00 -7.04
C LEU A 93 -8.90 -0.07 -8.16
N GLU A 94 -10.09 0.54 -8.07
CA GLU A 94 -10.55 1.53 -9.04
C GLU A 94 -9.60 2.71 -9.05
N MET A 95 -9.21 3.20 -7.88
CA MET A 95 -8.24 4.28 -7.75
C MET A 95 -6.86 3.89 -8.28
N LEU A 96 -6.42 2.64 -8.07
CA LEU A 96 -5.18 2.12 -8.66
C LEU A 96 -5.25 2.13 -10.19
N TRP A 97 -6.37 1.72 -10.77
CA TRP A 97 -6.57 1.71 -12.21
C TRP A 97 -6.71 3.12 -12.79
N ILE A 98 -7.49 4.01 -12.16
CA ILE A 98 -7.65 5.41 -12.57
C ILE A 98 -6.28 6.09 -12.62
N SER A 99 -5.48 5.96 -11.57
CA SER A 99 -4.15 6.55 -11.51
C SER A 99 -3.18 5.93 -12.54
N TYR A 100 -3.30 4.63 -12.84
CA TYR A 100 -2.54 3.97 -13.89
C TYR A 100 -2.88 4.52 -15.29
N ALA A 101 -4.18 4.59 -15.62
CA ALA A 101 -4.71 5.04 -16.90
C ALA A 101 -4.40 6.53 -17.12
N LEU A 102 -4.62 7.38 -16.10
CA LEU A 102 -4.29 8.80 -16.17
C LEU A 102 -2.78 9.11 -16.10
N GLY A 103 -1.93 8.09 -15.96
CA GLY A 103 -0.48 8.29 -15.87
C GLY A 103 -0.03 9.00 -14.58
N ASN A 104 -0.88 9.07 -13.56
CA ASN A 104 -0.59 9.81 -12.33
C ASN A 104 0.29 8.98 -11.39
N GLU A 105 1.58 9.29 -11.36
CA GLU A 105 2.56 8.53 -10.59
C GLU A 105 2.36 8.60 -9.07
N GLU A 106 1.94 9.74 -8.55
CA GLU A 106 1.78 9.95 -7.10
C GLU A 106 0.60 9.14 -6.58
N TYR A 107 -0.56 9.28 -7.20
CA TYR A 107 -1.76 8.56 -6.79
C TYR A 107 -1.61 7.06 -7.03
N PHE A 108 -0.90 6.64 -8.09
CA PHE A 108 -0.60 5.23 -8.30
C PHE A 108 0.28 4.65 -7.18
N TRP A 109 1.30 5.40 -6.75
CA TRP A 109 2.12 5.02 -5.61
C TRP A 109 1.30 4.94 -4.32
N ARG A 110 0.44 5.93 -4.05
CA ARG A 110 -0.41 5.96 -2.85
C ARG A 110 -1.40 4.79 -2.84
N SER A 111 -2.13 4.57 -3.93
CA SER A 111 -3.14 3.51 -4.03
C SER A 111 -2.53 2.12 -3.93
N SER A 112 -1.42 1.87 -4.62
CA SER A 112 -0.71 0.59 -4.49
C SER A 112 -0.17 0.35 -3.09
N ARG A 113 0.33 1.40 -2.41
CA ARG A 113 0.74 1.32 -1.00
C ARG A 113 -0.44 1.02 -0.08
N SER A 114 -1.58 1.68 -0.27
CA SER A 114 -2.79 1.45 0.53
C SER A 114 -3.28 0.01 0.42
N LEU A 115 -3.27 -0.57 -0.79
CA LEU A 115 -3.62 -1.98 -1.00
C LEU A 115 -2.73 -2.94 -0.20
N MET A 116 -1.41 -2.69 -0.19
CA MET A 116 -0.47 -3.51 0.62
C MET A 116 -0.73 -3.38 2.13
N HIS A 117 -1.22 -2.22 2.60
CA HIS A 117 -1.48 -1.95 4.02
C HIS A 117 -2.78 -2.55 4.52
N LEU A 118 -3.85 -2.40 3.73
CA LEU A 118 -5.22 -2.66 4.15
C LEU A 118 -5.61 -4.12 3.97
N TYR A 119 -5.07 -4.79 2.95
CA TYR A 119 -5.55 -6.09 2.51
C TYR A 119 -4.49 -7.17 2.65
N ASN A 120 -4.95 -8.39 2.93
CA ASN A 120 -4.11 -9.57 2.95
C ASN A 120 -4.06 -10.25 1.57
N THR A 121 -3.30 -11.33 1.45
CA THR A 121 -3.16 -12.07 0.19
C THR A 121 -4.46 -12.74 -0.26
N GLU A 122 -5.28 -13.20 0.67
CA GLU A 122 -6.58 -13.85 0.39
C GLU A 122 -7.60 -12.83 -0.13
N ASP A 123 -7.65 -11.65 0.51
CA ASP A 123 -8.46 -10.51 0.09
C ASP A 123 -8.13 -10.14 -1.36
N LEU A 124 -6.83 -10.03 -1.68
CA LEU A 124 -6.37 -9.67 -3.03
C LEU A 124 -6.63 -10.75 -4.07
N ALA A 125 -6.47 -12.03 -3.71
CA ALA A 125 -6.73 -13.16 -4.59
C ALA A 125 -8.22 -13.35 -4.89
N ALA A 126 -9.11 -13.05 -3.93
CA ALA A 126 -10.56 -13.14 -4.13
C ALA A 126 -11.06 -12.21 -5.25
N ILE A 127 -10.37 -11.10 -5.49
CA ILE A 127 -10.73 -10.09 -6.49
C ILE A 127 -10.40 -10.53 -7.91
N GLU A 128 -9.41 -11.41 -8.10
CA GLU A 128 -9.01 -11.88 -9.44
C GLU A 128 -10.16 -12.55 -10.22
N THR A 129 -11.23 -12.93 -9.52
CA THR A 129 -12.42 -13.56 -10.09
C THR A 129 -13.46 -12.59 -10.65
N GLN A 130 -13.35 -11.27 -10.43
CA GLN A 130 -14.34 -10.28 -10.87
C GLN A 130 -13.70 -9.10 -11.59
N THR A 131 -13.97 -8.99 -12.91
CA THR A 131 -13.93 -7.78 -13.79
C THR A 131 -12.64 -6.93 -13.88
N PHE A 132 -11.83 -6.83 -12.83
CA PHE A 132 -10.66 -5.96 -12.70
C PHE A 132 -9.40 -6.46 -13.39
N THR A 133 -9.26 -7.78 -13.53
CA THR A 133 -8.13 -8.42 -14.24
C THR A 133 -8.08 -8.07 -15.72
N ALA A 134 -9.20 -7.61 -16.30
CA ALA A 134 -9.24 -7.09 -17.67
C ALA A 134 -8.69 -5.66 -17.79
N LEU A 135 -8.71 -4.87 -16.71
CA LEU A 135 -8.44 -3.43 -16.71
C LEU A 135 -7.00 -3.10 -16.31
N LEU A 136 -6.41 -3.86 -15.38
CA LEU A 136 -5.02 -3.71 -14.95
C LEU A 136 -4.15 -4.85 -15.53
N PRO A 137 -2.91 -4.56 -15.97
CA PRO A 137 -1.95 -5.62 -16.25
C PRO A 137 -1.79 -6.54 -15.02
N GLY A 138 -2.05 -7.85 -15.16
CA GLY A 138 -2.05 -8.82 -14.05
C GLY A 138 -0.79 -8.76 -13.17
N ARG A 139 0.37 -8.49 -13.78
CA ARG A 139 1.65 -8.27 -13.10
C ARG A 139 1.63 -7.23 -11.97
N ILE A 140 0.67 -6.28 -11.97
CA ILE A 140 0.60 -5.23 -10.95
C ILE A 140 0.17 -5.82 -9.60
N LEU A 141 -0.85 -6.67 -9.60
CA LEU A 141 -1.33 -7.32 -8.38
C LEU A 141 -0.27 -8.28 -7.84
N ASP A 142 0.41 -9.02 -8.72
CA ASP A 142 1.57 -9.83 -8.34
C ASP A 142 2.65 -8.99 -7.67
N CYS A 143 3.02 -7.84 -8.25
CA CYS A 143 4.01 -6.93 -7.66
C CYS A 143 3.58 -6.37 -6.30
N ILE A 144 2.27 -6.14 -6.10
CA ILE A 144 1.72 -5.69 -4.81
C ILE A 144 1.88 -6.81 -3.78
N ASN A 145 1.48 -8.03 -4.12
CA ASN A 145 1.59 -9.20 -3.27
C ASN A 145 3.05 -9.53 -2.92
N ASP A 146 3.95 -9.55 -3.92
CA ASP A 146 5.38 -9.81 -3.73
C ASP A 146 6.04 -8.81 -2.79
N ASN A 147 5.69 -7.52 -2.91
CA ASN A 147 6.20 -6.48 -2.02
C ASN A 147 5.68 -6.64 -0.61
N ARG A 148 4.39 -6.94 -0.47
CA ARG A 148 3.75 -7.16 0.82
C ARG A 148 4.38 -8.34 1.54
N GLU A 149 4.51 -9.47 0.86
CA GLU A 149 5.12 -10.68 1.40
C GLU A 149 6.59 -10.45 1.80
N ALA A 150 7.35 -9.72 0.98
CA ALA A 150 8.72 -9.33 1.32
C ALA A 150 8.81 -8.55 2.63
N ALA A 151 7.94 -7.55 2.80
CA ALA A 151 7.93 -6.72 3.99
C ALA A 151 7.50 -7.52 5.23
N LEU A 152 6.57 -8.47 5.08
CA LEU A 152 6.17 -9.38 6.16
C LEU A 152 7.28 -10.35 6.55
N ILE A 153 8.05 -10.86 5.59
CA ILE A 153 9.23 -11.70 5.86
C ILE A 153 10.27 -10.91 6.68
N GLU A 154 10.55 -9.66 6.29
CA GLU A 154 11.52 -8.82 7.00
C GLU A 154 11.03 -8.44 8.41
N LEU A 155 9.73 -8.14 8.55
CA LEU A 155 9.12 -7.91 9.87
C LEU A 155 9.22 -9.16 10.76
N HIS A 156 8.93 -10.34 10.20
CA HIS A 156 9.05 -11.60 10.92
C HIS A 156 10.49 -11.84 11.40
N LYS A 157 11.48 -11.62 10.52
CA LYS A 157 12.90 -11.72 10.87
C LYS A 157 13.25 -10.75 12.00
N THR A 158 12.80 -9.50 11.92
CA THR A 158 13.03 -8.49 12.97
C THR A 158 12.46 -8.95 14.32
N PHE A 159 11.29 -9.58 14.34
CA PHE A 159 10.72 -10.16 15.57
C PHE A 159 11.59 -11.30 16.13
N LEU A 160 12.11 -12.17 15.27
CA LEU A 160 13.03 -13.22 15.71
C LEU A 160 14.32 -12.63 16.28
N ASP A 161 14.89 -11.60 15.64
CA ASP A 161 16.11 -10.93 16.09
C ASP A 161 15.90 -10.24 17.46
N ILE A 162 14.71 -9.67 17.72
CA ILE A 162 14.36 -9.10 19.03
C ILE A 162 14.27 -10.19 20.11
N MET A 163 13.79 -11.38 19.77
CA MET A 163 13.63 -12.51 20.71
C MET A 163 14.91 -13.32 20.92
N ALA A 164 15.83 -13.32 19.95
CA ALA A 164 17.04 -14.15 19.98
C ALA A 164 17.86 -13.99 21.27
N PRO A 165 18.14 -12.77 21.78
CA PRO A 165 18.92 -12.61 23.02
C PRO A 165 18.27 -13.24 24.25
N LEU A 166 16.95 -13.45 24.25
CA LEU A 166 16.24 -14.16 25.30
C LEU A 166 16.33 -15.67 25.04
N LEU A 167 15.94 -16.13 23.86
CA LEU A 167 15.94 -17.55 23.52
C LEU A 167 17.30 -18.23 23.65
N GLU A 168 18.38 -17.51 23.34
CA GLU A 168 19.76 -18.00 23.40
C GLU A 168 20.40 -17.81 24.78
N HIS A 169 19.71 -17.16 25.72
CA HIS A 169 20.26 -16.90 27.04
C HIS A 169 20.30 -18.17 27.89
N GLU A 170 21.50 -18.72 28.05
CA GLU A 170 21.78 -19.79 29.02
C GLU A 170 21.94 -19.20 30.42
N CYS A 171 20.86 -19.28 31.22
CA CYS A 171 20.93 -18.83 32.60
C CYS A 171 21.86 -19.73 33.42
N ASN A 172 23.02 -19.18 33.83
CA ASN A 172 24.03 -19.91 34.60
C ASN A 172 23.66 -20.12 36.09
N SER A 173 22.45 -19.75 36.50
CA SER A 173 22.00 -19.80 37.91
C SER A 173 22.04 -21.21 38.50
N ALA A 174 21.96 -22.26 37.67
CA ALA A 174 22.11 -23.66 38.07
C ALA A 174 23.42 -23.96 38.85
N LYS A 175 24.49 -23.16 38.69
CA LYS A 175 25.77 -23.39 39.38
C LYS A 175 25.86 -22.81 40.81
N ARG A 176 24.83 -22.11 41.30
CA ARG A 176 24.83 -21.49 42.65
C ARG A 176 23.63 -21.84 43.53
N HIS A 177 22.73 -22.71 43.08
CA HIS A 177 21.58 -23.14 43.88
C HIS A 177 21.97 -24.22 44.90
N ASP A 178 22.76 -23.85 45.91
CA ASP A 178 22.76 -24.56 47.18
C ASP A 178 21.77 -23.81 48.10
N ARG A 179 20.55 -24.35 48.21
CA ARG A 179 19.57 -24.18 49.32
C ARG A 179 18.38 -23.21 49.25
N ASP A 180 18.27 -22.26 48.32
CA ASP A 180 17.05 -21.43 48.24
C ASP A 180 16.49 -21.33 46.81
N TRP A 181 15.44 -22.09 46.53
CA TRP A 181 14.63 -22.09 45.29
C TRP A 181 13.90 -20.76 45.02
N LYS A 182 13.94 -19.80 45.96
CA LYS A 182 13.16 -18.55 45.90
C LYS A 182 13.57 -17.58 44.78
N PHE A 183 14.64 -17.85 44.04
CA PHE A 183 15.15 -16.95 42.98
C PHE A 183 15.41 -17.68 41.67
N ALA A 184 14.42 -18.46 41.18
CA ALA A 184 14.46 -18.99 39.83
C ALA A 184 14.62 -17.85 38.81
N CYS A 185 15.48 -18.07 37.82
CA CYS A 185 15.73 -17.14 36.72
C CYS A 185 14.42 -16.81 35.99
N ASP A 186 13.99 -15.55 36.04
CA ASP A 186 12.69 -15.09 35.53
C ASP A 186 12.57 -15.13 33.99
N HIS A 187 13.62 -15.55 33.30
CA HIS A 187 13.69 -15.61 31.85
C HIS A 187 12.55 -16.42 31.20
N LEU A 188 12.28 -17.64 31.68
CA LEU A 188 11.20 -18.48 31.15
C LEU A 188 9.81 -17.87 31.43
N THR A 189 9.65 -17.20 32.57
CA THR A 189 8.41 -16.47 32.90
C THR A 189 8.18 -15.34 31.90
N LYS A 190 9.23 -14.58 31.54
CA LYS A 190 9.15 -13.50 30.55
C LYS A 190 8.73 -14.00 29.17
N ILE A 191 9.33 -15.10 28.70
CA ILE A 191 8.94 -15.75 27.44
C ILE A 191 7.47 -16.20 27.52
N GLY A 192 7.10 -16.91 28.59
CA GLY A 192 5.74 -17.42 28.78
C GLY A 192 4.69 -16.31 28.84
N TYR A 193 4.98 -15.21 29.55
CA TYR A 193 4.12 -14.03 29.59
C TYR A 193 3.94 -13.43 28.20
N TYR A 194 5.02 -13.26 27.47
CA TYR A 194 4.99 -12.70 26.13
C TYR A 194 4.14 -13.55 25.17
N ILE A 195 4.36 -14.86 25.13
CA ILE A 195 3.54 -15.79 24.33
C ILE A 195 2.08 -15.71 24.77
N THR A 196 1.81 -15.61 26.07
CA THR A 196 0.47 -15.44 26.62
C THR A 196 -0.19 -14.14 26.14
N GLN A 197 0.54 -13.02 26.10
CA GLN A 197 0.02 -11.75 25.59
C GLN A 197 -0.29 -11.81 24.10
N LEU A 198 0.61 -12.39 23.31
CA LEU A 198 0.35 -12.63 21.89
C LEU A 198 -0.90 -13.51 21.69
N SER A 199 -1.01 -14.59 22.46
CA SER A 199 -2.18 -15.47 22.40
C SER A 199 -3.47 -14.72 22.77
N LYS A 200 -3.46 -13.90 23.82
CA LYS A 200 -4.61 -13.07 24.23
C LYS A 200 -4.99 -12.02 23.17
N SER A 201 -4.01 -11.48 22.47
CA SER A 201 -4.24 -10.55 21.35
C SER A 201 -4.70 -11.24 20.06
N GLY A 202 -4.73 -12.58 20.03
CA GLY A 202 -5.03 -13.37 18.83
C GLY A 202 -3.91 -13.38 17.79
N PHE A 203 -2.69 -12.95 18.17
CA PHE A 203 -1.53 -12.80 17.28
C PHE A 203 -0.50 -13.94 17.42
N TRP A 204 -0.82 -14.98 18.21
CA TRP A 204 -0.07 -16.23 18.24
C TRP A 204 -0.79 -17.31 17.42
N PRO A 205 -0.08 -18.14 16.62
CA PRO A 205 1.35 -18.08 16.30
C PRO A 205 1.71 -16.93 15.34
N ILE A 206 2.82 -16.24 15.61
CA ILE A 206 3.22 -15.03 14.86
C ILE A 206 3.38 -15.29 13.36
N THR A 207 4.06 -16.38 12.99
CA THR A 207 4.39 -16.68 11.57
C THR A 207 3.15 -16.90 10.72
N GLU A 208 2.11 -17.51 11.29
CA GLU A 208 0.82 -17.72 10.61
C GLU A 208 0.03 -16.40 10.54
N LYS A 209 0.01 -15.64 11.64
CA LYS A 209 -0.74 -14.38 11.73
C LYS A 209 -0.18 -13.30 10.83
N LEU A 210 1.14 -13.17 10.71
CA LEU A 210 1.76 -12.23 9.77
C LEU A 210 1.38 -12.54 8.31
N ARG A 211 1.27 -13.82 7.93
CA ARG A 211 0.88 -14.19 6.55
C ARG A 211 -0.58 -13.90 6.25
N THR A 212 -1.46 -14.15 7.21
CA THR A 212 -2.92 -14.11 7.04
C THR A 212 -3.56 -12.75 7.34
N THR A 213 -2.84 -11.82 7.95
CA THR A 213 -3.38 -10.50 8.31
C THR A 213 -2.79 -9.38 7.46
N SER A 214 -3.47 -8.24 7.41
CA SER A 214 -2.94 -7.01 6.81
C SER A 214 -1.99 -6.29 7.78
N PHE A 215 -1.23 -5.30 7.28
CA PHE A 215 -0.33 -4.51 8.14
C PHE A 215 -1.13 -3.70 9.16
N ILE A 216 -2.29 -3.17 8.79
CA ILE A 216 -3.17 -2.44 9.71
C ILE A 216 -3.69 -3.36 10.82
N THR A 217 -4.14 -4.57 10.47
CA THR A 217 -4.59 -5.55 11.47
C THR A 217 -3.44 -5.98 12.38
N THR A 218 -2.24 -6.18 11.82
CA THR A 218 -1.01 -6.49 12.58
C THR A 218 -0.71 -5.38 13.59
N SER A 219 -0.60 -4.13 13.15
CA SER A 219 -0.33 -2.99 14.01
C SER A 219 -1.42 -2.81 15.08
N ALA A 220 -2.70 -2.99 14.72
CA ALA A 220 -3.80 -2.94 15.67
C ALA A 220 -3.74 -4.05 16.73
N ALA A 221 -3.31 -5.27 16.36
CA ALA A 221 -3.12 -6.37 17.30
C ALA A 221 -1.94 -6.10 18.24
N LEU A 222 -0.81 -5.62 17.72
CA LEU A 222 0.38 -5.32 18.49
C LEU A 222 0.17 -4.14 19.46
N SER A 223 -0.61 -3.14 19.07
CA SER A 223 -0.99 -2.01 19.94
C SER A 223 -1.73 -2.44 21.21
N LYS A 224 -2.46 -3.56 21.16
CA LYS A 224 -3.18 -4.13 22.32
C LYS A 224 -2.28 -4.85 23.31
N LEU A 225 -1.02 -5.14 22.94
CA LEU A 225 -0.09 -5.81 23.84
C LEU A 225 0.24 -4.89 25.03
N GLN A 226 0.09 -5.47 26.22
CA GLN A 226 0.42 -4.83 27.49
C GLN A 226 1.80 -5.30 27.94
N GLY A 227 2.68 -4.35 28.25
CA GLY A 227 4.03 -4.59 28.77
C GLY A 227 3.99 -5.38 30.08
N TYR A 228 4.91 -6.34 30.24
CA TYR A 228 5.25 -6.87 31.56
C TYR A 228 6.32 -5.99 32.18
N TRP A 229 5.89 -5.00 32.95
CA TRP A 229 6.76 -4.31 33.89
C TRP A 229 6.22 -4.59 35.29
N ASP A 230 6.44 -5.81 35.78
CA ASP A 230 6.26 -6.05 37.21
C ASP A 230 7.55 -5.60 37.91
N GLU A 231 7.52 -4.37 38.45
CA GLU A 231 8.56 -3.82 39.32
C GLU A 231 8.92 -4.78 40.47
N ASN A 232 8.02 -5.73 40.82
CA ASN A 232 8.23 -6.70 41.89
C ASN A 232 8.88 -8.02 41.45
N VAL A 233 8.82 -8.36 40.15
CA VAL A 233 9.48 -9.59 39.62
C VAL A 233 10.89 -9.30 39.13
N THR A 234 11.18 -8.04 38.80
CA THR A 234 12.55 -7.53 38.73
C THR A 234 13.01 -6.94 40.06
N ARG A 235 12.73 -7.57 41.20
CA ARG A 235 13.68 -7.39 42.32
C ARG A 235 15.01 -7.81 41.73
N ASP A 236 15.91 -6.84 41.54
CA ASP A 236 17.24 -7.03 40.96
C ASP A 236 17.82 -8.29 41.58
N ASN A 237 17.67 -9.42 40.89
CA ASN A 237 18.30 -10.64 41.30
C ASN A 237 19.72 -10.42 40.80
N PRO A 238 20.68 -10.09 41.68
CA PRO A 238 22.04 -9.79 41.25
C PRO A 238 22.71 -11.02 40.60
N TYR A 239 22.04 -12.17 40.63
CA TYR A 239 22.46 -13.43 40.04
C TYR A 239 21.78 -13.75 38.71
N CYS A 240 20.87 -12.90 38.23
CA CYS A 240 20.17 -13.04 36.95
C CYS A 240 20.70 -12.00 35.96
N ASP A 241 21.48 -12.47 35.00
CA ASP A 241 22.07 -11.69 33.92
C ASP A 241 21.20 -11.64 32.65
N THR A 242 19.90 -11.95 32.78
CA THR A 242 18.97 -11.93 31.64
C THR A 242 18.86 -10.52 31.08
N PRO A 243 18.95 -10.36 29.74
CA PRO A 243 18.83 -9.06 29.09
C PRO A 243 17.55 -8.31 29.53
N LYS A 244 17.72 -7.04 29.92
CA LYS A 244 16.60 -6.12 30.21
C LYS A 244 16.06 -5.60 28.86
N ILE A 245 15.23 -6.40 28.19
CA ILE A 245 14.65 -6.08 26.88
C ILE A 245 13.13 -5.89 27.01
N ASP A 246 12.64 -4.72 26.57
CA ASP A 246 11.19 -4.49 26.38
C ASP A 246 10.77 -4.97 24.99
N ILE A 247 10.45 -6.25 24.91
CA ILE A 247 10.05 -6.93 23.66
C ILE A 247 8.83 -6.25 23.05
N ILE A 248 7.86 -5.85 23.86
CA ILE A 248 6.58 -5.31 23.37
C ILE A 248 6.80 -3.93 22.74
N ARG A 249 7.59 -3.07 23.38
CA ARG A 249 7.99 -1.78 22.78
C ARG A 249 8.72 -2.00 21.45
N LEU A 250 9.71 -2.89 21.42
CA LEU A 250 10.50 -3.15 20.21
C LEU A 250 9.65 -3.74 19.07
N TYR A 251 8.65 -4.56 19.39
CA TYR A 251 7.72 -5.11 18.41
C TYR A 251 6.83 -4.04 17.79
N LYS A 252 6.34 -3.11 18.62
CA LYS A 252 5.55 -1.97 18.15
C LYS A 252 6.38 -1.08 17.22
N GLU A 253 7.58 -0.73 17.65
CA GLU A 253 8.53 0.06 16.84
C GLU A 253 8.88 -0.63 15.52
N ALA A 254 9.11 -1.94 15.53
CA ALA A 254 9.38 -2.71 14.32
C ALA A 254 8.17 -2.76 13.37
N ALA A 255 6.96 -2.90 13.88
CA ALA A 255 5.74 -2.91 13.06
C ALA A 255 5.43 -1.52 12.47
N GLU A 256 5.62 -0.46 13.26
CA GLU A 256 5.52 0.93 12.79
C GLU A 256 6.56 1.20 11.70
N ALA A 257 7.82 0.86 11.93
CA ALA A 257 8.89 1.01 10.95
C ALA A 257 8.60 0.20 9.67
N ALA A 258 8.08 -1.03 9.78
CA ALA A 258 7.69 -1.81 8.60
C ALA A 258 6.54 -1.14 7.83
N THR A 259 5.58 -0.54 8.53
CA THR A 259 4.46 0.19 7.93
C THR A 259 4.92 1.46 7.20
N GLU A 260 5.86 2.21 7.79
CA GLU A 260 6.44 3.40 7.19
C GLU A 260 7.31 3.07 5.97
N ASN A 261 8.10 2.00 6.07
CA ASN A 261 9.00 1.56 5.01
C ASN A 261 8.31 0.84 3.85
N LEU A 262 7.04 0.46 4.01
CA LEU A 262 6.25 -0.13 2.93
C LEU A 262 6.00 0.92 1.84
N LYS A 263 6.69 0.77 0.71
CA LYS A 263 6.62 1.70 -0.42
C LYS A 263 5.66 1.17 -1.49
N GLY A 264 4.82 2.06 -2.00
CA GLY A 264 4.00 1.81 -3.18
C GLY A 264 4.83 1.53 -4.43
N LEU A 265 4.16 1.00 -5.44
CA LEU A 265 4.76 0.69 -6.73
C LEU A 265 5.06 1.96 -7.53
N CYS A 266 6.12 1.91 -8.33
CA CYS A 266 6.43 2.98 -9.28
C CYS A 266 5.75 2.72 -10.61
N LEU A 267 4.86 3.62 -11.02
CA LEU A 267 4.12 3.54 -12.28
C LEU A 267 5.05 3.37 -13.50
N ASN A 268 6.14 4.14 -13.56
CA ASN A 268 7.11 4.03 -14.65
C ASN A 268 7.81 2.66 -14.69
N CYS A 269 8.16 2.10 -13.53
CA CYS A 269 8.79 0.77 -13.48
C CYS A 269 7.80 -0.30 -13.95
N VAL A 270 6.55 -0.19 -13.50
CA VAL A 270 5.45 -1.10 -13.88
C VAL A 270 5.15 -1.03 -15.38
N LYS A 271 5.00 0.17 -15.96
CA LYS A 271 4.67 0.34 -17.40
C LYS A 271 5.77 -0.22 -18.31
N HIS A 272 7.04 -0.08 -17.93
CA HIS A 272 8.18 -0.55 -18.72
C HIS A 272 8.60 -2.00 -18.44
N GLY A 273 7.88 -2.74 -17.58
CA GLY A 273 8.28 -4.08 -17.18
C GLY A 273 9.64 -4.13 -16.45
N ARG A 274 10.07 -3.01 -15.87
CA ARG A 274 11.34 -2.85 -15.15
C ARG A 274 11.17 -2.91 -13.64
N TYR A 275 9.98 -3.28 -13.17
CA TYR A 275 9.76 -3.48 -11.75
C TYR A 275 10.59 -4.67 -11.29
N THR A 276 11.71 -4.36 -10.64
CA THR A 276 12.54 -5.31 -9.92
C THR A 276 12.52 -4.85 -8.48
N LYS A 277 12.30 -5.81 -7.57
CA LYS A 277 12.21 -5.60 -6.13
C LYS A 277 13.39 -4.74 -5.67
N GLY A 278 13.10 -3.55 -5.13
CA GLY A 278 14.13 -2.64 -4.61
C GLY A 278 15.01 -1.95 -5.66
N ASN A 279 14.57 -1.78 -6.92
CA ASN A 279 15.37 -1.13 -7.96
C ASN A 279 15.91 0.25 -7.49
N PRO A 280 17.24 0.37 -7.24
CA PRO A 280 17.83 1.61 -6.73
C PRO A 280 17.79 2.74 -7.76
N ASN A 281 17.52 2.43 -9.03
CA ASN A 281 17.39 3.38 -10.13
C ASN A 281 15.94 3.86 -10.36
N CYS A 282 15.00 3.46 -9.51
CA CYS A 282 13.63 3.97 -9.55
C CYS A 282 13.59 5.49 -9.29
N ARG A 283 13.07 6.27 -10.23
CA ARG A 283 13.04 7.75 -10.11
C ARG A 283 12.22 8.22 -8.88
N ASN A 284 11.23 7.43 -8.45
CA ASN A 284 10.37 7.73 -7.30
C ASN A 284 10.98 7.35 -5.94
N SER A 285 11.99 6.48 -5.89
CA SER A 285 12.75 6.27 -4.63
C SER A 285 13.58 7.51 -4.27
N ARG A 286 13.93 8.35 -5.26
CA ARG A 286 14.69 9.61 -5.05
C ARG A 286 13.82 10.80 -4.65
N ARG A 287 12.57 10.89 -5.13
CA ARG A 287 11.68 12.03 -4.78
C ARG A 287 11.24 12.02 -3.31
N GLN A 288 11.09 10.84 -2.70
CA GLN A 288 10.72 10.73 -1.28
C GLN A 288 11.84 11.11 -0.31
N ALA A 289 13.11 11.03 -0.74
CA ALA A 289 14.22 11.56 0.05
C ALA A 289 14.21 13.10 0.14
N CYS A 290 13.52 13.79 -0.79
CA CYS A 290 13.46 15.25 -0.83
C CYS A 290 12.16 15.83 -0.23
N ALA A 291 11.09 15.04 -0.10
CA ALA A 291 9.80 15.53 0.42
C ALA A 291 9.71 15.55 1.97
N GLY A 292 10.73 15.07 2.68
CA GLY A 292 10.83 15.13 4.15
C GLY A 292 11.67 16.29 4.68
N GLN A 293 12.04 17.25 3.83
CA GLN A 293 12.76 18.47 4.20
C GLN A 293 12.02 19.68 3.61
N GLY A 294 10.93 20.09 4.26
CA GLY A 294 10.14 21.26 3.90
C GLY A 294 9.36 21.76 5.10
#